data_AF-A0A4Q1B2G1-F1
#
_entry.id   AF-A0A4Q1B2G1-F1
#
_cell.length_a   1.000
_cell.length_b   1.000
_cell.length_c   1.000
_cell.angle_alpha   90.00
_cell.angle_beta   90.00
_cell.angle_gamma   90.00
#
_symmetry.space_group_name_H-M   'P 1'
#
loop_
_entity.id
_entity.type
_entity.pdbx_description
1 polymer ?
#
loop_
_entity_poly.entity_id
_entity_poly.type
_entity_poly.pdbx_seq_one_letter_code
_entity_poly.pdbx_strand_id
1 'polypeptide(L)'
;MNDNINWKERYIELEDQMLDMMKMIQKLMEEEKNHQTAQINRVEVNQIEDNLEVIAISKGNNPLFLFEVLNKKDRILHRKYTKHKNSLKLNMLLFKEPIKVKISIKNERNDQYVHFYETKLLNEESAI
;
A
#
# COMPACT_ATOMS: atom_id res chain seq x y z
N MET A 1 56.97 -9.12 -27.77
CA MET A 1 55.54 -8.76 -27.76
C MET A 1 55.37 -7.68 -26.73
N ASN A 2 55.32 -6.43 -27.16
CA ASN A 2 55.12 -5.28 -26.30
C ASN A 2 53.69 -4.83 -26.59
N ASP A 3 52.74 -5.39 -25.86
CA ASP A 3 51.34 -5.00 -25.98
C ASP A 3 51.23 -3.58 -25.42
N ASN A 4 51.30 -2.61 -26.33
CA ASN A 4 51.20 -1.20 -26.02
C ASN A 4 49.74 -0.93 -25.68
N ILE A 5 49.36 -1.20 -24.42
CA ILE A 5 48.00 -0.99 -23.94
C ILE A 5 47.69 0.49 -24.07
N ASN A 6 46.75 0.83 -24.95
CA ASN A 6 46.23 2.18 -25.06
C ASN A 6 45.32 2.44 -23.86
N TRP A 7 45.93 2.90 -22.77
CA TRP A 7 45.25 3.18 -21.51
C TRP A 7 44.12 4.19 -21.65
N LYS A 8 44.18 5.08 -22.66
CA LYS A 8 43.13 6.06 -22.92
C LYS A 8 41.88 5.41 -23.52
N GLU A 9 42.04 4.51 -24.48
CA GLU A 9 40.92 3.74 -25.05
C GLU A 9 40.30 2.81 -24.02
N ARG A 10 41.12 2.11 -23.23
CA ARG A 10 40.63 1.27 -22.13
C ARG A 10 39.85 2.06 -21.07
N TYR A 11 40.30 3.27 -20.76
CA TYR A 11 39.62 4.11 -19.79
C TYR A 11 38.23 4.55 -20.28
N ILE A 12 38.11 4.91 -21.57
CA ILE A 12 36.83 5.24 -22.20
C ILE A 12 35.89 4.02 -22.21
N GLU A 13 36.39 2.84 -22.56
CA GLU A 13 35.60 1.60 -22.51
C GLU A 13 35.11 1.27 -21.09
N LEU A 14 35.93 1.52 -20.08
CA LEU A 14 35.56 1.34 -18.67
C LEU A 14 34.45 2.32 -18.24
N GLU A 15 34.52 3.58 -18.65
CA GLU A 15 33.47 4.57 -18.37
C GLU A 15 32.14 4.17 -19.03
N ASP A 16 32.17 3.71 -20.28
CA ASP A 16 30.98 3.22 -20.98
C ASP A 16 30.38 1.98 -20.30
N GLN A 17 31.21 1.03 -19.88
CA GLN A 17 30.77 -0.14 -19.12
C GLN A 17 30.14 0.24 -17.78
N MET A 18 30.70 1.22 -17.07
CA MET A 18 30.13 1.72 -15.82
C MET A 18 28.78 2.41 -16.04
N LEU A 19 28.65 3.21 -17.11
CA LEU A 19 27.39 3.85 -17.49
C LEU A 19 26.30 2.83 -17.80
N ASP A 20 26.62 1.77 -18.54
CA ASP A 20 25.66 0.72 -18.86
C ASP A 20 25.27 -0.12 -17.64
N MET A 21 26.22 -0.37 -16.73
CA MET A 21 25.92 -1.00 -15.45
C MET A 21 24.99 -0.13 -14.59
N MET A 22 25.21 1.20 -14.55
CA MET A 22 24.32 2.12 -13.84
C MET A 22 22.90 2.14 -14.42
N LYS A 23 22.75 2.15 -15.75
CA LYS A 23 21.43 2.06 -16.41
C LYS A 23 20.73 0.73 -16.07
N MET A 24 21.48 -0.37 -16.06
CA MET A 24 20.93 -1.68 -15.69
C MET A 24 20.46 -1.71 -14.23
N ILE A 25 21.26 -1.17 -13.30
CA ILE A 25 20.87 -1.05 -11.88
C ILE A 25 19.62 -0.19 -11.73
N GLN A 26 19.54 0.95 -12.41
CA GLN A 26 18.35 1.81 -12.37
C GLN A 26 17.10 1.04 -12.84
N LYS A 27 17.22 0.29 -13.93
CA LYS A 27 16.12 -0.54 -14.45
C LYS A 27 15.72 -1.63 -13.45
N LEU A 28 16.68 -2.32 -12.84
CA LEU A 28 16.41 -3.34 -11.82
C LEU A 28 15.74 -2.74 -10.58
N MET A 29 16.16 -1.56 -10.13
CA MET A 29 15.51 -0.85 -9.02
C MET A 29 14.09 -0.40 -9.37
N GLU A 30 13.85 0.06 -10.60
CA GLU A 30 12.50 0.37 -11.07
C GLU A 30 11.63 -0.89 -11.15
N GLU A 31 12.16 -2.00 -11.64
CA GLU A 31 11.49 -3.30 -11.67
C GLU A 31 11.17 -3.78 -10.25
N GLU A 32 12.10 -3.72 -9.31
CA GLU A 32 11.89 -4.12 -7.92
C GLU A 32 10.86 -3.23 -7.22
N LYS A 33 10.92 -1.91 -7.43
CA LYS A 33 9.90 -0.97 -6.95
C LYS A 33 8.51 -1.28 -7.50
N ASN A 34 8.44 -1.78 -8.74
CA ASN A 34 7.19 -2.19 -9.37
C ASN A 34 6.70 -3.57 -8.90
N HIS A 35 7.59 -4.45 -8.43
CA HIS A 35 7.25 -5.78 -7.91
C HIS A 35 6.81 -5.76 -6.44
N GLN A 36 6.98 -4.65 -5.72
CA GLN A 36 6.40 -4.50 -4.39
C GLN A 36 4.86 -4.45 -4.48
N THR A 37 4.26 -5.61 -4.22
CA THR A 37 2.81 -5.77 -4.13
C THR A 37 2.24 -4.92 -3.00
N ALA A 38 1.16 -4.19 -3.27
CA ALA A 38 0.46 -3.40 -2.26
C ALA A 38 0.05 -4.29 -1.09
N GLN A 39 0.61 -4.04 0.11
CA GLN A 39 0.26 -4.79 1.30
C GLN A 39 -0.07 -3.84 2.44
N ILE A 40 -1.14 -4.17 3.18
CA ILE A 40 -1.47 -3.50 4.44
C ILE A 40 -0.58 -4.11 5.51
N ASN A 41 0.29 -3.29 6.11
CA ASN A 41 1.22 -3.71 7.15
C ASN A 41 0.57 -3.64 8.53
N ARG A 42 -0.20 -2.57 8.78
CA ARG A 42 -0.97 -2.39 10.03
C ARG A 42 -2.17 -1.48 9.78
N VAL A 43 -3.14 -1.54 10.68
CA VAL A 43 -4.32 -0.67 10.69
C VAL A 43 -4.42 -0.04 12.08
N GLU A 44 -4.58 1.27 12.11
CA GLU A 44 -4.83 2.05 13.32
C GLU A 44 -6.31 2.41 13.34
N VAL A 45 -6.96 2.13 14.46
CA VAL A 45 -8.37 2.44 14.68
C VAL A 45 -8.44 3.37 15.87
N ASN A 46 -8.78 4.62 15.60
CA ASN A 46 -8.91 5.67 16.60
C ASN A 46 -10.38 5.98 16.79
N GLN A 47 -10.88 5.81 18.01
CA GLN A 47 -12.23 6.21 18.37
C GLN A 47 -12.15 7.47 19.22
N ILE A 48 -12.77 8.56 18.75
CA ILE A 48 -12.87 9.83 19.45
C ILE A 48 -14.36 10.13 19.58
N GLU A 49 -14.89 9.96 20.78
CA GLU A 49 -16.31 10.13 21.09
C GLU A 49 -17.17 9.26 20.14
N ASP A 50 -18.02 9.91 19.34
CA ASP A 50 -18.90 9.29 18.35
C ASP A 50 -18.25 9.08 16.98
N ASN A 51 -17.01 9.53 16.79
CA ASN A 51 -16.31 9.41 15.52
C ASN A 51 -15.27 8.28 15.56
N LEU A 52 -15.30 7.42 14.55
CA LEU A 52 -14.32 6.39 14.32
C LEU A 52 -13.45 6.78 13.11
N GLU A 53 -12.14 6.89 13.33
CA GLU A 53 -11.15 7.06 12.27
C GLU A 53 -10.35 5.77 12.10
N VAL A 54 -10.40 5.20 10.90
CA VAL A 54 -9.64 4.01 10.52
C VAL A 54 -8.56 4.43 9.54
N ILE A 55 -7.30 4.16 9.88
CA ILE A 55 -6.12 4.52 9.10
C ILE A 55 -5.37 3.25 8.70
N ALA A 56 -5.20 3.03 7.41
CA ALA A 56 -4.43 1.93 6.85
C ALA A 56 -2.98 2.36 6.64
N ILE A 57 -2.03 1.54 7.08
CA ILE A 57 -0.61 1.78 6.87
C ILE A 57 -0.08 0.67 5.96
N SER A 58 0.32 1.07 4.76
CA SER A 58 0.77 0.17 3.70
C SER A 58 2.22 0.43 3.32
N LYS A 59 2.91 -0.62 2.88
CA LYS A 59 4.25 -0.52 2.29
C LYS A 59 4.24 -0.43 0.76
N GLY A 60 3.05 -0.42 0.14
CA GLY A 60 2.91 -0.37 -1.32
C GLY A 60 3.29 0.99 -1.90
N ASN A 61 3.74 0.98 -3.15
CA ASN A 61 4.02 2.19 -3.93
C ASN A 61 2.73 2.69 -4.61
N ASN A 62 2.32 3.93 -4.33
CA ASN A 62 1.05 4.53 -4.76
C ASN A 62 -0.19 3.63 -4.59
N PRO A 63 -0.49 3.19 -3.36
CA PRO A 63 -1.62 2.31 -3.11
C PRO A 63 -2.95 3.06 -3.27
N LEU A 64 -3.96 2.30 -3.69
CA LEU A 64 -5.36 2.69 -3.74
C LEU A 64 -6.14 1.89 -2.70
N PHE A 65 -6.95 2.58 -1.91
CA PHE A 65 -7.70 2.00 -0.80
C PHE A 65 -9.20 2.01 -1.08
N LEU A 66 -9.83 0.91 -0.68
CA LEU A 66 -11.26 0.76 -0.60
C LEU A 66 -11.63 0.40 0.83
N PHE A 67 -12.48 1.20 1.43
CA PHE A 67 -13.00 0.94 2.76
C PHE A 67 -14.45 0.51 2.67
N GLU A 68 -14.78 -0.58 3.34
CA GLU A 68 -16.12 -1.15 3.41
C GLU A 68 -16.49 -1.34 4.87
N VAL A 69 -17.62 -0.77 5.28
CA VAL A 69 -18.22 -1.01 6.58
C VAL A 69 -19.18 -2.18 6.43
N LEU A 70 -18.94 -3.23 7.19
CA LEU A 70 -19.69 -4.48 7.21
C LEU A 70 -20.46 -4.59 8.52
N ASN A 71 -21.62 -5.24 8.52
CA ASN A 71 -22.30 -5.63 9.75
C ASN A 71 -21.79 -6.99 10.28
N LYS A 72 -22.36 -7.48 11.40
CA LYS A 72 -22.04 -8.81 11.98
C LYS A 72 -22.21 -9.99 11.02
N LYS A 73 -23.04 -9.86 9.98
CA LYS A 73 -23.31 -10.91 8.97
C LYS A 73 -22.50 -10.69 7.69
N ASP A 74 -21.44 -9.88 7.76
CA ASP A 74 -20.56 -9.50 6.66
C ASP A 74 -21.31 -8.88 5.45
N ARG A 75 -22.47 -8.25 5.70
CA ARG A 75 -23.17 -7.45 4.69
C ARG A 75 -22.58 -6.04 4.68
N ILE A 76 -22.29 -5.54 3.49
CA ILE A 76 -21.76 -4.19 3.28
C ILE A 76 -22.86 -3.17 3.57
N LEU A 77 -22.67 -2.37 4.61
CA LEU A 77 -23.52 -1.23 4.98
C LEU A 77 -23.08 0.03 4.26
N HIS A 78 -21.76 0.23 4.14
CA HIS A 78 -21.20 1.40 3.47
C HIS A 78 -19.94 1.02 2.71
N ARG A 79 -19.74 1.59 1.53
CA ARG A 79 -18.53 1.40 0.72
C ARG A 79 -18.02 2.76 0.28
N LYS A 80 -16.74 3.03 0.55
CA LYS A 80 -16.09 4.27 0.16
C LYS A 80 -14.74 4.00 -0.48
N TYR A 81 -14.64 4.40 -1.74
CA TYR A 81 -13.37 4.41 -2.46
C TYR A 81 -12.65 5.74 -2.19
N THR A 82 -11.50 5.67 -1.54
CA THR A 82 -10.76 6.86 -1.09
C THR A 82 -9.53 7.16 -1.97
N LYS A 83 -9.32 6.39 -3.04
CA LYS A 83 -8.13 6.46 -3.90
C LYS A 83 -6.87 6.33 -3.03
N HIS A 84 -5.96 7.30 -3.06
CA HIS A 84 -4.72 7.28 -2.27
C HIS A 84 -4.89 7.65 -0.80
N LYS A 85 -6.06 8.20 -0.41
CA LYS A 85 -6.28 8.54 0.99
C LYS A 85 -6.44 7.25 1.78
N ASN A 86 -5.51 7.04 2.70
CA ASN A 86 -5.39 5.85 3.53
C ASN A 86 -6.24 5.91 4.80
N SER A 87 -7.17 6.86 4.92
CA SER A 87 -8.03 6.99 6.09
C SER A 87 -9.50 7.16 5.75
N LEU A 88 -10.34 6.60 6.61
CA LEU A 88 -11.78 6.73 6.60
C LEU A 88 -12.28 7.22 7.96
N LYS A 89 -13.07 8.29 7.97
CA LYS A 89 -13.81 8.76 9.14
C LYS A 89 -15.28 8.37 9.02
N LEU A 90 -15.83 7.84 10.10
CA LEU A 90 -17.20 7.37 10.23
C LEU A 90 -17.81 7.95 11.50
N ASN A 91 -19.10 8.31 11.44
CA ASN A 91 -19.87 8.62 12.63
C ASN A 91 -20.56 7.34 13.11
N MET A 92 -20.22 6.88 14.30
CA MET A 92 -20.69 5.64 14.91
C MET A 92 -22.19 5.69 15.25
N LEU A 93 -22.76 6.87 15.49
CA LEU A 93 -24.20 7.04 15.77
C LEU A 93 -25.08 6.61 14.58
N LEU A 94 -24.52 6.57 13.37
CA LEU A 94 -25.22 6.11 12.18
C LEU A 94 -25.38 4.58 12.15
N PHE A 95 -24.67 3.85 13.01
CA PHE A 95 -24.64 2.40 13.04
C PHE A 95 -25.15 1.88 14.39
N LYS A 96 -26.41 1.41 14.42
CA LYS A 96 -27.06 0.84 15.62
C LYS A 96 -26.62 -0.59 15.96
N GLU A 97 -25.88 -1.22 15.07
CA GLU A 97 -25.38 -2.58 15.23
C GLU A 97 -23.85 -2.56 15.24
N PRO A 98 -23.19 -3.57 15.84
CA PRO A 98 -21.74 -3.68 15.76
C PRO A 98 -21.27 -3.89 14.32
N ILE A 99 -20.21 -3.19 13.96
CA ILE A 99 -19.68 -3.10 12.61
C ILE A 99 -18.25 -3.62 12.54
N LYS A 100 -17.83 -4.04 11.35
CA LYS A 100 -16.42 -4.25 11.00
C LYS A 100 -16.04 -3.31 9.88
N VAL A 101 -14.78 -2.96 9.77
CA VAL A 101 -14.25 -2.23 8.62
C VAL A 101 -13.30 -3.15 7.87
N LYS A 102 -13.65 -3.44 6.62
CA LYS A 102 -12.78 -4.10 5.66
C LYS A 102 -12.06 -3.05 4.83
N ILE A 103 -10.75 -3.20 4.73
CA ILE A 103 -9.88 -2.32 3.96
C ILE A 103 -9.23 -3.18 2.89
N SER A 104 -9.51 -2.89 1.63
CA SER A 104 -8.88 -3.56 0.50
C SER A 104 -7.88 -2.60 -0.16
N ILE A 105 -6.70 -3.11 -0.52
CA ILE A 105 -5.62 -2.33 -1.14
C ILE A 105 -5.25 -2.90 -2.51
N LYS A 106 -4.95 -2.00 -3.44
CA LYS A 106 -4.36 -2.34 -4.74
C LYS A 106 -3.32 -1.32 -5.17
N ASN A 107 -2.44 -1.69 -6.09
CA ASN A 107 -1.61 -0.72 -6.81
C ASN A 107 -2.42 -0.16 -7.99
N GLU A 108 -2.12 1.05 -8.45
CA GLU A 108 -2.81 1.67 -9.61
C GLU A 108 -2.79 0.79 -10.87
N ARG A 109 -1.70 0.07 -11.09
CA ARG A 109 -1.51 -0.81 -12.25
C ARG A 109 -2.24 -2.15 -12.13
N ASN A 110 -2.79 -2.47 -10.97
CA ASN A 110 -3.51 -3.71 -10.73
C ASN A 110 -5.01 -3.46 -10.79
N ASP A 111 -5.71 -4.25 -11.61
CA ASP A 111 -7.17 -4.17 -11.71
C ASP A 111 -7.84 -4.70 -10.44
N GLN A 112 -7.25 -5.73 -9.83
CA GLN A 112 -7.77 -6.41 -8.65
C GLN A 112 -7.15 -5.92 -7.34
N TYR A 113 -7.92 -6.02 -6.26
CA TYR A 113 -7.40 -5.85 -4.90
C TYR A 113 -6.53 -7.05 -4.53
N VAL A 114 -5.28 -6.76 -4.17
CA VAL A 114 -4.25 -7.79 -3.95
C VAL A 114 -4.13 -8.20 -2.49
N HIS A 115 -4.63 -7.36 -1.57
CA HIS A 115 -4.60 -7.63 -0.14
C HIS A 115 -5.78 -6.95 0.54
N PHE A 116 -6.23 -7.51 1.65
CA PHE A 116 -7.26 -6.91 2.48
C PHE A 116 -6.95 -7.08 3.97
N TYR A 117 -7.54 -6.23 4.79
CA TYR A 117 -7.52 -6.32 6.24
C TYR A 117 -8.94 -6.09 6.76
N GLU A 118 -9.37 -6.93 7.69
CA GLU A 118 -10.66 -6.77 8.36
C GLU A 118 -10.41 -6.47 9.84
N THR A 119 -11.01 -5.39 10.33
CA THR A 119 -10.96 -5.07 11.75
C THR A 119 -11.78 -6.07 12.56
N LYS A 120 -11.51 -6.14 13.87
CA LYS A 120 -12.44 -6.76 14.81
C LYS A 120 -13.79 -6.05 14.81
N LEU A 121 -14.79 -6.65 15.45
CA LEU A 121 -16.06 -5.99 15.70
C LEU A 121 -15.83 -4.73 16.53
N LEU A 122 -16.36 -3.63 16.03
CA LEU A 122 -16.35 -2.30 16.62
C LEU A 122 -17.78 -1.99 17.05
N ASN A 123 -17.95 -1.16 18.08
CA ASN A 123 -19.25 -0.85 18.67
C ASN A 123 -19.92 -2.02 19.42
N GLU A 124 -19.14 -2.99 19.92
CA GLU A 124 -19.67 -3.81 21.00
C GLU A 124 -19.65 -2.95 22.27
N GLU A 125 -20.84 -2.62 22.78
CA GLU A 125 -20.99 -2.22 24.17
C GLU A 125 -20.44 -3.35 25.03
N SER A 126 -19.14 -3.36 25.32
CA SER A 126 -18.44 -3.97 26.46
C SER A 126 -16.95 -4.21 26.17
N ALA A 127 -16.12 -3.27 26.59
CA ALA A 127 -14.87 -3.59 27.27
C ALA A 127 -14.59 -2.45 28.27
N ILE A 128 -15.50 -2.32 29.25
CA ILE A 128 -15.17 -1.78 30.57
C ILE A 128 -14.56 -2.94 31.36
#